data_AF-A0A4U3A2I8-F1
#
_entry.id   AF-A0A4U3A2I8-F1
#
_cell.length_a   1.000
_cell.length_b   1.000
_cell.length_c   1.000
_cell.angle_alpha   90.00
_cell.angle_beta   90.00
_cell.angle_gamma   90.00
#
_symmetry.space_group_name_H-M   'P 1'
#
loop_
_entity.id
_entity.type
_entity.pdbx_description
1 polymer ?
#
loop_
_entity_poly.entity_id
_entity_poly.type
_entity_poly.pdbx_seq_one_letter_code
_entity_poly.pdbx_strand_id
1 'polypeptide(L)'
;YLKECILPNLNYKIIEGDYEVVPGVQLLHTPGHTPGHQSLLIETEKSGPVLLTIDASYTKENFEDEVPFAGFDSELALSSIKR
;
A
#
# COMPACT_ATOMS: atom_id res chain seq x y z
N TYR A 1 -3.75 -19.46 -1.53
CA TYR A 1 -3.12 -18.21 -1.97
C TYR A 1 -1.76 -17.96 -1.34
N LEU A 2 -1.58 -17.84 -0.02
CA LEU A 2 -0.28 -17.39 0.54
C LEU A 2 0.88 -18.40 0.55
N LYS A 3 0.63 -19.71 0.56
CA LYS A 3 1.72 -20.71 0.70
C LYS A 3 2.67 -20.78 -0.50
N GLU A 4 2.25 -20.29 -1.67
CA GLU A 4 3.04 -20.39 -2.91
C GLU A 4 3.98 -19.19 -3.12
N CYS A 5 3.73 -18.05 -2.45
CA CYS A 5 4.53 -16.84 -2.59
C CYS A 5 5.52 -16.60 -1.43
N ILE A 6 5.55 -17.50 -0.43
CA ILE A 6 6.47 -17.40 0.69
C ILE A 6 7.66 -18.31 0.42
N LEU A 7 8.82 -17.72 0.20
CA LEU A 7 10.07 -18.48 0.17
C LEU A 7 10.44 -18.86 1.61
N PRO A 8 10.63 -20.16 1.91
CA PRO A 8 11.01 -20.57 3.26
C PRO A 8 12.40 -20.02 3.60
N ASN A 9 12.62 -19.72 4.88
CA ASN A 9 13.91 -19.32 5.47
C ASN A 9 14.40 -17.90 5.18
N LEU A 10 13.55 -16.98 4.71
CA LEU A 10 13.85 -15.55 4.80
C LEU A 10 13.55 -15.02 6.22
N ASN A 11 14.25 -13.96 6.63
CA ASN A 11 14.03 -13.31 7.92
C ASN A 11 12.85 -12.31 7.83
N TYR A 12 11.64 -12.84 7.71
CA TYR A 12 10.43 -12.02 7.62
C TYR A 12 10.15 -11.29 8.94
N LYS A 13 9.93 -9.98 8.86
CA LYS A 13 9.31 -9.21 9.93
C LYS A 13 7.84 -8.99 9.56
N ILE A 14 6.96 -9.82 10.13
CA ILE A 14 5.52 -9.73 9.90
C ILE A 14 4.96 -8.53 10.68
N ILE A 15 4.09 -7.77 10.02
CA ILE A 15 3.41 -6.60 10.57
C ILE A 15 1.92 -6.69 10.19
N GLU A 16 1.07 -5.97 10.93
CA GLU A 16 -0.37 -5.90 10.73
C GLU A 16 -0.81 -4.43 10.74
N GLY A 17 -1.57 -4.02 9.74
CA GLY A 17 -2.06 -2.64 9.63
C GLY A 17 -0.96 -1.63 9.31
N ASP A 18 -1.17 -0.38 9.75
CA ASP A 18 -0.19 0.69 9.61
C ASP A 18 1.06 0.42 10.47
N TYR A 19 2.22 0.85 10.01
CA TYR A 19 3.48 0.55 10.69
C TYR A 19 4.55 1.62 10.45
N GLU A 20 5.14 2.14 11.52
CA GLU A 20 6.32 3.00 11.40
C GLU A 20 7.59 2.14 11.31
N VAL A 21 8.28 2.24 10.17
CA VAL A 21 9.51 1.49 9.92
C VAL A 21 10.67 2.10 10.71
N VAL A 22 10.79 3.42 10.60
CA VAL A 22 11.72 4.32 11.29
C VAL A 22 11.07 5.71 11.36
N PRO A 23 11.56 6.62 12.21
CA PRO A 23 11.05 7.99 12.27
C PRO A 23 10.95 8.63 10.88
N GLY A 24 9.75 9.04 10.50
CA GLY A 24 9.46 9.68 9.20
C GLY A 24 9.20 8.72 8.04
N VAL A 25 9.12 7.41 8.26
CA VAL A 25 8.74 6.41 7.23
C VAL A 25 7.60 5.54 7.75
N GLN A 26 6.40 5.83 7.26
CA GLN A 26 5.18 5.12 7.64
C GLN A 26 4.68 4.24 6.49
N LEU A 27 4.30 3.02 6.84
CA LEU A 27 3.49 2.14 5.99
C LEU A 27 2.02 2.38 6.32
N LEU A 28 1.22 2.60 5.29
CA LEU A 28 -0.22 2.75 5.37
C LEU A 28 -0.88 1.48 4.82
N HIS A 29 -1.72 0.83 5.62
CA HIS A 29 -2.49 -0.32 5.18
C HIS A 29 -3.55 0.09 4.17
N THR A 30 -3.36 -0.32 2.91
CA THR A 30 -4.20 0.05 1.75
C THR A 30 -4.59 -1.18 0.93
N PRO A 31 -5.32 -2.15 1.53
CA PRO A 31 -5.68 -3.40 0.85
C PRO A 31 -6.68 -3.18 -0.29
N GLY A 32 -6.82 -4.16 -1.16
CA GLY A 32 -7.79 -4.15 -2.26
C GLY A 32 -7.15 -4.55 -3.58
N HIS A 33 -6.10 -3.83 -4.00
CA HIS A 33 -5.29 -4.29 -5.14
C HIS A 33 -4.70 -5.69 -4.87
N THR A 34 -4.16 -5.89 -3.67
CA THR A 34 -3.91 -7.22 -3.08
C THR A 34 -4.46 -7.27 -1.64
N PRO A 35 -4.66 -8.47 -1.04
CA PRO A 35 -5.15 -8.58 0.33
C PRO A 35 -4.27 -7.90 1.39
N GLY A 36 -2.97 -7.75 1.13
CA GLY A 36 -1.99 -7.19 2.06
C GLY A 36 -1.23 -5.99 1.50
N HIS A 37 -1.83 -5.27 0.54
CA HIS A 37 -1.18 -4.10 -0.05
C HIS A 37 -0.97 -2.98 0.98
N GLN A 38 0.13 -2.24 0.83
CA GLN A 38 0.50 -1.11 1.69
C GLN A 38 1.15 0.01 0.86
N SER A 39 0.80 1.24 1.19
CA SER A 39 1.39 2.48 0.63
C SER A 39 2.42 3.06 1.62
N LEU A 40 3.21 4.05 1.19
CA LEU A 40 4.19 4.71 2.07
C LEU A 40 3.91 6.20 2.21
N LEU A 41 3.94 6.71 3.44
CA LEU A 41 4.04 8.13 3.72
C LEU A 41 5.42 8.43 4.29
N ILE A 42 6.19 9.25 3.57
CA ILE A 42 7.59 9.52 3.88
C ILE A 42 7.79 11.01 4.11
N GLU A 43 8.31 11.38 5.27
CA GLU A 43 8.77 12.73 5.55
C GLU A 43 10.19 12.91 5.02
N THR A 44 10.35 13.78 4.02
CA THR A 44 11.65 14.09 3.42
C THR A 44 12.10 15.48 3.80
N GLU A 45 13.41 15.66 4.04
CA GLU A 45 13.98 16.95 4.44
C GLU A 45 13.69 18.07 3.41
N LYS A 46 13.70 17.74 2.11
CA LYS A 46 13.62 18.72 1.02
C LYS A 46 12.20 18.96 0.49
N SER A 47 11.36 17.94 0.52
CA SER A 47 10.04 17.97 -0.12
C SER A 47 8.89 17.86 0.87
N GLY A 48 9.18 17.66 2.17
CA GLY A 48 8.17 17.38 3.18
C GLY A 48 7.53 16.01 2.94
N PRO A 49 6.22 15.86 3.19
CA PRO A 49 5.52 14.59 3.07
C PRO A 49 5.40 14.15 1.60
N VAL A 50 5.79 12.91 1.32
CA VAL A 50 5.65 12.25 0.03
C VAL A 50 4.83 10.98 0.22
N LEU A 51 3.69 10.89 -0.46
CA LEU A 51 2.87 9.68 -0.52
C LEU A 51 3.28 8.85 -1.75
N LEU A 52 3.74 7.62 -1.51
CA LEU A 52 3.91 6.61 -2.54
C LEU A 52 2.71 5.66 -2.48
N THR A 53 1.77 5.83 -3.40
CA THR A 53 0.56 4.99 -3.49
C THR A 53 0.90 3.53 -3.79
N ILE A 54 2.01 3.29 -4.49
CA ILE A 54 2.35 1.99 -5.07
C ILE A 54 1.17 1.54 -5.94
N ASP A 55 0.64 0.34 -5.72
CA ASP A 55 -0.41 -0.24 -6.55
C ASP A 55 -1.80 -0.06 -5.91
N ALA A 56 -1.92 0.75 -4.85
CA ALA A 56 -3.22 1.26 -4.42
C ALA A 56 -3.85 2.14 -5.51
N SER A 57 -3.04 2.69 -6.41
CA SER A 57 -3.45 3.34 -7.65
C SER A 57 -2.29 3.33 -8.64
N TYR A 58 -2.45 2.64 -9.78
CA TYR A 58 -1.40 2.58 -10.82
C TYR A 58 -1.15 3.92 -11.48
N THR A 59 -2.23 4.65 -11.72
CA THR A 59 -2.21 5.90 -12.46
C THR A 59 -2.93 6.99 -11.69
N LYS A 60 -2.72 8.23 -12.14
CA LYS A 60 -3.36 9.40 -11.58
C LYS A 60 -4.89 9.33 -11.67
N GLU A 61 -5.43 8.83 -12.78
CA GLU A 61 -6.89 8.66 -12.97
C GLU A 61 -7.48 7.58 -12.04
N ASN A 62 -6.72 6.56 -11.64
CA ASN A 62 -7.21 5.61 -10.62
C ASN A 62 -7.41 6.30 -9.28
N PHE A 63 -6.50 7.22 -8.93
CA PHE A 63 -6.51 7.90 -7.64
C PHE A 63 -7.49 9.09 -7.61
N GLU A 64 -7.44 9.96 -8.61
CA GLU A 64 -8.22 11.22 -8.62
C GLU A 64 -9.66 11.03 -9.12
N ASP A 65 -9.84 10.19 -10.13
CA ASP A 65 -11.13 9.99 -10.81
C ASP A 65 -11.79 8.64 -10.46
N GLU A 66 -11.17 7.88 -9.56
CA GLU A 66 -11.64 6.58 -9.08
C GLU A 66 -11.84 5.55 -10.22
N VAL A 67 -11.08 5.69 -11.33
CA VAL A 67 -11.15 4.79 -12.48
C VAL A 67 -10.75 3.37 -12.03
N PRO A 68 -11.62 2.36 -12.18
CA PRO A 68 -11.30 0.99 -11.77
C PRO A 68 -10.11 0.42 -12.54
N PHE A 69 -9.32 -0.41 -11.86
CA PHE A 69 -8.17 -1.11 -12.42
C PHE A 69 -8.10 -2.54 -11.86
N ALA A 70 -7.07 -3.30 -12.27
CA ALA A 70 -6.91 -4.68 -11.82
C ALA A 70 -6.64 -4.74 -10.31
N GLY A 71 -7.38 -5.59 -9.59
CA GLY A 71 -7.20 -5.80 -8.16
C GLY A 71 -7.88 -7.07 -7.68
N PHE A 72 -7.53 -7.49 -6.47
CA PHE A 72 -8.16 -8.62 -5.79
C PHE A 72 -9.60 -8.32 -5.37
N ASP A 73 -9.85 -7.13 -4.84
CA ASP A 73 -11.15 -6.65 -4.39
C ASP A 73 -11.28 -5.15 -4.72
N SER A 74 -12.14 -4.82 -5.68
CA SER A 74 -12.31 -3.46 -6.19
C SER A 74 -13.00 -2.52 -5.20
N GLU A 75 -13.93 -3.04 -4.37
CA GLU A 75 -14.60 -2.21 -3.36
C GLU A 75 -13.64 -1.85 -2.24
N LEU A 76 -12.83 -2.82 -1.80
CA LEU A 76 -11.80 -2.59 -0.81
C LEU A 76 -10.71 -1.65 -1.35
N ALA A 77 -10.31 -1.80 -2.61
CA ALA A 77 -9.34 -0.91 -3.26
C ALA A 77 -9.85 0.55 -3.28
N LEU A 78 -11.11 0.75 -3.67
CA LEU A 78 -11.73 2.08 -3.65
C LEU A 78 -11.80 2.65 -2.23
N SER A 79 -12.12 1.83 -1.23
CA SER A 79 -12.12 2.28 0.17
C SER A 79 -10.72 2.69 0.65
N SER A 80 -9.67 2.03 0.17
CA SER A 80 -8.28 2.36 0.46
C SER A 80 -7.81 3.62 -0.26
N ILE A 81 -8.30 3.90 -1.47
CA ILE A 81 -8.03 5.16 -2.18
C ILE A 81 -8.64 6.36 -1.42
N LYS A 82 -9.81 6.18 -0.81
CA LYS A 82 -10.52 7.24 -0.07
C LYS A 82 -10.01 7.47 1.36
N ARG A 83 -9.25 6.53 1.91
CA ARG A 83 -8.74 6.57 3.29
C ARG A 83 -7.65 7.62 3.46
#